data_AF-A0A256BN35-F1
#
_entry.id   AF-A0A256BN35-F1
#
_cell.length_a   1.000
_cell.length_b   1.000
_cell.length_c   1.000
_cell.angle_alpha   90.00
_cell.angle_beta   90.00
_cell.angle_gamma   90.00
#
_symmetry.space_group_name_H-M   'P 1'
#
loop_
_entity.id
_entity.type
_entity.pdbx_description
1 polymer ?
#
loop_
_entity_poly.entity_id
_entity_poly.type
_entity_poly.pdbx_seq_one_letter_code
_entity_poly.pdbx_strand_id
1 'polypeptide(L)'
;MATWQCISSCGACCHLDPSERPDLADYLTAAELQQYLSMVGSDGWCINFDHLNRNCKIYDQRPRFCRVEPDTFYDMFGVEPEELDDFAIACCEENIESIYGDRSLELLRFEKAISAT
;
A
#
# COMPACT_ATOMS: atom_id res chain seq x y z
N MET A 1 -18.48 -5.76 9.74
CA MET A 1 -17.33 -4.98 9.28
C MET A 1 -16.44 -5.94 8.54
N ALA A 2 -15.97 -5.57 7.36
CA ALA A 2 -15.01 -6.38 6.63
C ALA A 2 -13.66 -6.29 7.35
N THR A 3 -12.84 -7.34 7.27
CA THR A 3 -11.48 -7.30 7.81
C THR A 3 -10.53 -7.12 6.64
N TRP A 4 -9.65 -6.12 6.75
CA TRP A 4 -8.67 -5.84 5.71
C TRP A 4 -7.67 -6.99 5.62
N GLN A 5 -7.29 -7.35 4.39
CA GLN A 5 -6.16 -8.23 4.16
C GLN A 5 -5.46 -7.92 2.83
N CYS A 6 -4.12 -7.96 2.85
CA CYS A 6 -3.32 -7.91 1.64
C CYS A 6 -3.56 -9.16 0.78
N ILE A 7 -3.70 -8.99 -0.53
CA ILE A 7 -3.79 -10.10 -1.49
C ILE A 7 -2.49 -10.27 -2.29
N SER A 8 -2.15 -11.51 -2.61
CA SER A 8 -0.98 -11.82 -3.45
C SER A 8 -1.20 -11.43 -4.92
N SER A 9 -0.12 -11.08 -5.61
CA SER A 9 -0.14 -10.68 -7.03
C SER A 9 -1.06 -9.48 -7.33
N CYS A 10 -1.22 -8.55 -6.39
CA CYS A 10 -1.80 -7.22 -6.62
C CYS A 10 -0.66 -6.24 -6.95
N GLY A 11 0.08 -5.78 -5.94
CA GLY A 11 1.25 -4.92 -6.14
C GLY A 11 0.97 -3.43 -6.28
N ALA A 12 -0.30 -2.98 -6.26
CA ALA A 12 -0.64 -1.56 -6.39
C ALA A 12 0.08 -0.66 -5.37
N CYS A 13 0.26 -1.13 -4.14
CA CYS A 13 0.99 -0.39 -3.09
C CYS A 13 2.49 -0.19 -3.39
N CYS A 14 3.05 -0.90 -4.38
CA CYS A 14 4.44 -0.77 -4.81
C CYS A 14 4.65 0.31 -5.88
N HIS A 15 3.60 1.00 -6.35
CA HIS A 15 3.74 2.24 -7.10
C HIS A 15 4.05 3.38 -6.13
N LEU A 16 5.29 3.85 -6.14
CA LEU A 16 5.87 4.77 -5.14
C LEU A 16 6.26 6.13 -5.75
N ASP A 17 5.66 6.53 -6.87
CA ASP A 17 6.01 7.78 -7.54
C ASP A 17 5.79 8.99 -6.60
N PRO A 18 6.85 9.72 -6.20
CA PRO A 18 6.72 10.85 -5.29
C PRO A 18 5.97 12.03 -5.91
N SER A 19 5.90 12.13 -7.24
CA SER A 19 5.15 13.20 -7.93
C SER A 19 3.64 13.07 -7.74
N GLU A 20 3.16 11.86 -7.44
CA GLU A 20 1.77 11.56 -7.10
C GLU A 20 1.50 11.65 -5.58
N ARG A 21 2.55 11.90 -4.77
CA ARG A 21 2.48 11.90 -3.31
C ARG A 21 3.24 13.11 -2.72
N PRO A 22 2.78 14.35 -2.98
CA PRO A 22 3.48 15.56 -2.55
C PRO A 22 3.62 15.67 -1.02
N ASP A 23 2.73 15.03 -0.28
CA ASP A 23 2.61 15.18 1.18
C ASP A 23 3.38 14.09 1.96
N LEU A 24 4.28 13.33 1.31
CA LEU A 24 5.08 12.27 1.95
C LEU A 24 5.81 12.74 3.23
N ALA A 25 6.26 13.99 3.25
CA ALA A 25 6.98 14.57 4.39
C ALA A 25 6.08 14.89 5.60
N ASP A 26 4.75 14.88 5.43
CA ASP A 26 3.80 15.18 6.50
C ASP A 26 3.60 13.98 7.43
N TYR A 27 3.78 12.76 6.91
CA TYR A 27 3.54 11.51 7.64
C TYR A 27 4.73 10.55 7.71
N LEU A 28 5.83 10.83 7.02
CA LEU A 28 7.09 10.10 7.16
C LEU A 28 8.12 10.92 7.95
N THR A 29 8.87 10.26 8.84
CA THR A 29 10.07 10.88 9.40
C THR A 29 11.11 11.11 8.32
N ALA A 30 12.08 12.01 8.56
CA ALA A 30 13.16 12.28 7.60
C ALA A 30 13.95 11.01 7.21
N ALA A 31 14.16 10.10 8.16
CA ALA A 31 14.84 8.83 7.90
C ALA A 31 13.99 7.88 7.04
N GLU A 32 12.69 7.79 7.31
CA GLU A 32 11.76 6.99 6.51
C GLU A 32 11.56 7.56 5.12
N LEU A 33 11.48 8.89 4.97
CA LEU A 33 11.41 9.54 3.66
C LEU A 33 12.65 9.25 2.83
N GLN A 34 13.84 9.32 3.44
CA GLN A 34 15.08 8.91 2.77
C GLN A 34 15.04 7.45 2.33
N GLN A 35 14.56 6.56 3.21
CA GLN A 35 14.41 5.15 2.88
C GLN A 35 13.40 4.93 1.76
N TYR A 36 12.23 5.57 1.82
CA TYR A 36 11.19 5.54 0.80
C TYR A 36 11.77 5.93 -0.57
N LEU A 37 12.41 7.10 -0.65
CA LEU A 37 13.01 7.62 -1.89
C LEU A 37 14.11 6.69 -2.44
N SER A 38 14.89 6.04 -1.57
CA SER A 38 15.89 5.07 -2.00
C SER A 38 15.30 3.80 -2.62
N MET A 39 14.01 3.52 -2.36
CA MET A 39 13.29 2.38 -2.90
C MET A 39 12.56 2.71 -4.21
N VAL A 40 12.45 3.98 -4.62
CA VAL A 40 11.76 4.41 -5.85
C VAL A 40 12.67 4.18 -7.07
N GLY A 41 12.20 3.38 -8.02
CA GLY A 41 12.83 3.18 -9.32
C GLY A 41 12.61 4.37 -10.26
N SER A 42 13.35 4.42 -11.37
CA SER A 42 13.21 5.50 -12.37
C SER A 42 11.84 5.56 -13.04
N ASP A 43 11.05 4.50 -12.93
CA ASP A 43 9.70 4.34 -13.46
C ASP A 43 8.61 4.58 -12.40
N GLY A 44 8.96 5.08 -11.21
CA GLY A 44 8.02 5.30 -10.11
C GLY A 44 7.70 4.04 -9.31
N TRP A 45 8.12 2.85 -9.74
CA TRP A 45 7.86 1.61 -9.02
C TRP A 45 8.94 1.28 -8.00
N CYS A 46 8.57 0.60 -6.92
CA CYS A 46 9.53 0.12 -5.94
C CYS A 46 10.58 -0.81 -6.59
N ILE A 47 11.87 -0.57 -6.38
CA ILE A 47 12.96 -1.41 -6.91
C ILE A 47 12.90 -2.88 -6.45
N ASN A 48 12.19 -3.14 -5.35
CA ASN A 48 11.98 -4.48 -4.81
C ASN A 48 10.73 -5.16 -5.36
N PHE A 49 9.97 -4.50 -6.24
CA PHE A 49 8.79 -5.07 -6.88
C PHE A 49 9.20 -6.09 -7.96
N ASP A 50 8.59 -7.27 -7.93
CA ASP A 50 8.64 -8.21 -9.03
C ASP A 50 7.48 -7.92 -9.99
N HIS A 51 7.76 -7.23 -11.09
CA HIS A 51 6.74 -6.89 -12.09
C HIS A 51 6.09 -8.10 -12.76
N LEU A 52 6.79 -9.25 -12.82
CA LEU A 52 6.26 -10.45 -13.47
C LEU A 52 5.23 -11.14 -12.57
N ASN A 53 5.58 -11.37 -11.30
CA ASN A 53 4.72 -12.07 -10.35
C ASN A 53 3.83 -11.13 -9.51
N ARG A 54 4.08 -9.82 -9.60
CA ARG A 54 3.44 -8.73 -8.86
C ARG A 54 3.52 -8.89 -7.34
N ASN A 55 4.71 -9.24 -6.87
CA ASN A 55 5.00 -9.48 -5.47
C ASN A 55 6.15 -8.60 -4.99
N CYS A 56 6.13 -8.26 -3.70
CA CYS A 56 7.26 -7.60 -3.06
C CYS A 56 8.35 -8.63 -2.72
N LYS A 57 9.57 -8.46 -3.23
CA LYS A 57 10.69 -9.39 -2.99
C LYS A 57 11.22 -9.36 -1.55
N ILE A 58 10.86 -8.30 -0.80
CA ILE A 58 11.24 -8.10 0.59
C ILE A 58 10.04 -8.13 1.53
N TYR A 59 8.99 -8.90 1.20
CA TYR A 59 7.69 -8.85 1.90
C TYR A 59 7.80 -8.89 3.44
N ASP A 60 8.66 -9.80 3.95
CA ASP A 60 8.90 -9.98 5.39
C ASP A 60 9.79 -8.88 6.01
N GLN A 61 10.58 -8.19 5.18
CA GLN A 61 11.52 -7.14 5.56
C GLN A 61 11.02 -5.73 5.19
N ARG A 62 9.74 -5.60 4.81
CA ARG A 62 9.14 -4.32 4.44
C ARG A 62 9.37 -3.28 5.55
N PRO A 63 9.75 -2.03 5.19
CA PRO A 63 9.72 -0.90 6.11
C PRO A 63 8.33 -0.74 6.70
N ARG A 64 8.23 -0.12 7.89
CA ARG A 64 6.93 0.06 8.55
C ARG A 64 5.92 0.80 7.69
N PHE A 65 6.31 1.86 6.98
CA PHE A 65 5.41 2.61 6.09
C PHE A 65 4.85 1.78 4.91
N CYS A 66 5.37 0.58 4.65
CA CYS A 66 4.82 -0.37 3.68
C CYS A 66 3.90 -1.44 4.31
N ARG A 67 3.61 -1.33 5.61
CA ARG A 67 2.80 -2.29 6.38
C ARG A 67 1.51 -1.61 6.85
N VAL A 68 0.41 -2.31 6.63
CA VAL A 68 -0.89 -1.92 7.17
C VAL A 68 -1.02 -2.59 8.54
N GLU A 69 -0.50 -1.89 9.54
CA GLU A 69 -0.48 -2.32 10.94
C GLU A 69 -1.01 -1.16 11.80
N PRO A 70 -1.77 -1.43 12.88
CA PRO A 70 -2.40 -0.37 13.69
C PRO A 70 -1.44 0.71 14.15
N ASP A 71 -0.33 0.35 14.80
CA ASP A 71 0.65 1.31 15.30
C ASP A 71 1.27 2.15 14.17
N THR A 72 1.44 1.57 12.98
CA THR A 72 1.99 2.29 11.84
C THR A 72 1.02 3.36 11.33
N PHE A 73 -0.25 2.99 11.15
CA PHE A 73 -1.27 3.90 10.62
C PHE A 73 -1.71 4.94 11.64
N TYR A 74 -1.68 4.61 12.93
CA TYR A 74 -1.87 5.58 14.00
C TYR A 74 -0.78 6.65 13.96
N ASP A 75 0.49 6.26 13.92
CA ASP A 75 1.61 7.22 13.92
C ASP A 75 1.64 8.09 12.65
N MET A 76 1.33 7.51 11.48
CA MET A 76 1.39 8.21 10.19
C MET A 76 0.17 9.09 9.93
N PHE A 77 -1.03 8.63 10.30
CA PHE A 77 -2.29 9.21 9.84
C PHE A 77 -3.27 9.51 10.98
N GLY A 78 -2.97 9.13 12.22
CA GLY A 78 -3.89 9.28 13.35
C GLY A 78 -5.12 8.38 13.27
N VAL A 79 -5.06 7.30 12.50
CA VAL A 79 -6.16 6.34 12.34
C VAL A 79 -6.20 5.44 13.57
N GLU A 80 -7.34 5.42 14.27
CA GLU A 80 -7.51 4.56 15.45
C GLU A 80 -7.54 3.07 15.04
N PRO A 81 -7.05 2.14 15.87
CA PRO A 81 -7.00 0.72 15.54
C PRO A 81 -8.34 0.12 15.12
N GLU A 82 -9.45 0.59 15.69
CA GLU A 82 -10.81 0.15 15.36
C GLU A 82 -11.29 0.65 13.99
N GLU A 83 -10.69 1.70 13.45
CA GLU A 83 -11.01 2.31 12.15
C GLU A 83 -10.09 1.80 11.02
N LEU A 84 -9.02 1.06 11.37
CA LEU A 84 -7.99 0.65 10.42
C LEU A 84 -8.54 -0.18 9.26
N ASP A 85 -9.42 -1.15 9.53
CA ASP A 85 -9.95 -2.03 8.50
C ASP A 85 -10.67 -1.23 7.41
N ASP A 86 -11.62 -0.37 7.81
CA ASP A 86 -12.40 0.44 6.88
C ASP A 86 -11.51 1.45 6.13
N PHE A 87 -10.56 2.09 6.82
CA PHE A 87 -9.60 3.02 6.21
C PHE A 87 -8.70 2.33 5.17
N ALA A 88 -8.10 1.21 5.55
CA ALA A 88 -7.17 0.48 4.69
C ALA A 88 -7.86 -0.16 3.49
N ILE A 89 -9.13 -0.58 3.64
CA ILE A 89 -9.96 -1.06 2.53
C ILE A 89 -10.16 0.07 1.51
N ALA A 90 -10.65 1.23 1.94
CA ALA A 90 -10.87 2.38 1.06
C ALA A 90 -9.58 2.80 0.34
N CYS A 91 -8.46 2.91 1.06
CA CYS A 91 -7.16 3.24 0.45
C CYS A 91 -6.70 2.18 -0.56
N CYS A 92 -6.96 0.89 -0.31
CA CYS A 92 -6.60 -0.18 -1.24
C CYS A 92 -7.48 -0.17 -2.49
N GLU A 93 -8.79 0.05 -2.35
CA GLU A 93 -9.71 0.17 -3.49
C GLU A 93 -9.28 1.32 -4.40
N GLU A 94 -9.17 2.54 -3.86
CA GLU A 94 -8.76 3.73 -4.62
C GLU A 94 -7.42 3.54 -5.33
N ASN A 95 -6.42 2.98 -4.63
CA ASN A 95 -5.10 2.80 -5.22
C ASN A 95 -5.07 1.67 -6.26
N ILE A 96 -5.79 0.56 -6.05
CA ILE A 96 -5.91 -0.50 -7.04
C ILE A 96 -6.62 0.02 -8.30
N GLU A 97 -7.67 0.81 -8.13
CA GLU A 97 -8.38 1.46 -9.23
C GLU A 97 -7.50 2.43 -10.02
N SER A 98 -6.71 3.27 -9.34
CA SER A 98 -5.79 4.20 -9.99
C SER A 98 -4.75 3.48 -10.86
N ILE A 99 -4.23 2.34 -10.38
CA ILE A 99 -3.16 1.60 -11.05
C ILE A 99 -3.69 0.67 -12.15
N TYR A 100 -4.80 -0.04 -11.92
CA TYR A 100 -5.28 -1.11 -12.80
C TYR A 100 -6.66 -0.85 -13.42
N GLY A 101 -7.40 0.14 -12.93
CA GLY A 101 -8.76 0.49 -13.34
C GLY A 101 -9.87 -0.10 -12.46
N ASP A 102 -11.05 0.52 -12.54
CA ASP A 102 -12.31 0.20 -11.83
C ASP A 102 -12.89 -1.18 -12.12
N ARG A 103 -12.40 -1.87 -13.15
CA ARG A 103 -12.82 -3.22 -13.56
C ARG A 103 -11.67 -4.21 -13.58
N SER A 104 -10.59 -3.91 -12.87
CA SER A 104 -9.41 -4.75 -12.81
C SER A 104 -9.69 -6.09 -12.11
N LEU A 105 -8.92 -7.11 -12.48
CA LEU A 105 -8.99 -8.40 -11.80
C LEU A 105 -8.47 -8.29 -10.35
N GLU A 106 -7.55 -7.34 -10.12
CA GLU A 106 -6.96 -7.05 -8.82
C GLU A 106 -8.00 -6.51 -7.84
N LEU A 107 -8.83 -5.54 -8.27
CA LEU A 107 -9.91 -4.99 -7.46
C LEU A 107 -10.94 -6.07 -7.12
N LEU A 108 -11.43 -6.79 -8.13
CA LEU A 108 -12.39 -7.88 -7.93
C LEU A 108 -11.88 -8.97 -6.97
N ARG A 109 -10.58 -9.28 -7.02
CA ARG A 109 -9.95 -10.25 -6.11
C ARG A 109 -9.82 -9.70 -4.70
N PHE A 110 -9.55 -8.41 -4.56
CA PHE A 110 -9.44 -7.73 -3.26
C PHE A 110 -10.81 -7.68 -2.57
N GLU A 111 -11.83 -7.16 -3.27
CA GLU A 111 -13.23 -7.10 -2.79
C GLU A 111 -13.73 -8.48 -2.36
N LYS A 112 -13.44 -9.51 -3.15
CA LYS A 112 -13.79 -10.90 -2.80
C LYS A 112 -13.08 -11.37 -1.52
N ALA A 113 -11.82 -11.00 -1.32
CA ALA A 113 -11.05 -11.41 -0.15
C ALA A 113 -11.61 -10.79 1.14
N ILE A 114 -12.02 -9.52 1.10
CA ILE A 114 -12.55 -8.80 2.28
C ILE A 114 -14.04 -9.08 2.53
N SER A 115 -14.77 -9.53 1.50
CA SER A 115 -16.18 -9.94 1.61
C SER A 115 -16.37 -11.40 2.05
N ALA A 116 -15.31 -12.20 2.04
CA ALA A 116 -15.35 -13.61 2.44
C ALA A 116 -15.27 -13.73 3.96
N THR A 117 -16.36 -13.34 4.65
CA THR A 117 -16.55 -13.54 6.09
C THR A 117 -17.93 -14.12 6.37
#